data_AF-A0A9W6FTJ1-F1
#
_entry.id   AF-A0A9W6FTJ1-F1
#
_cell.length_a   1.000
_cell.length_b   1.000
_cell.length_c   1.000
_cell.angle_alpha   90.00
_cell.angle_beta   90.00
_cell.angle_gamma   90.00
#
_symmetry.space_group_name_H-M   'P 1'
#
loop_
_entity.id
_entity.type
_entity.pdbx_description
1 polymer ?
#
loop_
_entity_poly.entity_id
_entity_poly.type
_entity_poly.pdbx_seq_one_letter_code
_entity_poly.pdbx_strand_id
1 'polypeptide(L)'
;MLITPAAKLYHFHSPAGREGLMDTGFKQTYNRCRIFDEHGEVNAKNLTCFIWAMVGYVLGMMGKRRYGLAIGNVKGIICFLKDKIFLRQRT
;
A
#
# COMPACT_ATOMS: atom_id res chain seq x y z
N MET A 1 -12.15 15.96 10.55
CA MET A 1 -11.03 16.92 10.39
C MET A 1 -11.27 17.67 9.10
N LEU A 2 -11.56 18.97 9.16
CA LEU A 2 -11.73 19.81 7.97
C LEU A 2 -10.34 20.29 7.53
N ILE A 3 -9.96 20.10 6.27
CA ILE A 3 -8.69 20.65 5.75
C ILE A 3 -8.93 22.14 5.46
N THR A 4 -8.25 23.04 6.18
CA THR A 4 -8.38 24.49 6.01
C THR A 4 -7.35 24.99 4.99
N PRO A 5 -7.75 25.37 3.77
CA PRO A 5 -6.80 25.71 2.70
C PRO A 5 -5.95 26.96 2.98
N ALA A 6 -6.42 27.84 3.88
CA ALA A 6 -5.71 29.04 4.29
C ALA A 6 -4.62 28.79 5.35
N ALA A 7 -4.68 27.66 6.07
CA ALA A 7 -3.67 27.32 7.06
C ALA A 7 -2.46 26.68 6.34
N LYS A 8 -1.32 27.36 6.37
CA LYS A 8 -0.07 26.86 5.78
C LYS A 8 0.93 26.53 6.88
N LEU A 9 1.44 25.30 6.87
CA LEU A 9 2.57 24.88 7.70
C LEU A 9 3.68 24.43 6.76
N TYR A 10 4.92 24.89 6.99
CA TYR A 10 6.05 24.46 6.19
C TYR A 10 6.40 23.01 6.53
N HIS A 11 6.18 22.10 5.60
CA HIS A 11 6.65 20.72 5.69
C HIS A 11 8.03 20.64 5.05
N PHE A 12 9.07 20.44 5.87
CA PHE A 12 10.40 20.14 5.34
C PHE A 12 10.40 18.74 4.77
N HIS A 13 10.35 18.62 3.45
CA HIS A 13 10.47 17.33 2.79
C HIS A 13 11.83 16.72 3.16
N SER A 14 11.81 15.53 3.76
CA SER A 14 13.03 14.74 3.90
C SER A 14 13.64 14.53 2.52
N PRO A 15 14.98 14.57 2.36
CA PRO A 15 15.63 14.32 1.08
C PRO A 15 15.09 13.04 0.46
N ALA A 16 14.57 13.15 -0.78
CA ALA A 16 14.11 12.01 -1.53
C ALA A 16 15.27 10.99 -1.63
N GLY A 17 15.05 9.76 -1.18
CA GLY A 17 16.03 8.68 -1.27
C GLY A 17 16.59 8.13 0.05
N ARG A 18 16.09 8.52 1.23
CA ARG A 18 16.49 7.88 2.50
C ARG A 18 16.05 6.42 2.64
N GLU A 19 14.99 6.02 1.93
CA GLU A 19 14.43 4.69 2.02
C GLU A 19 14.56 3.97 0.67
N GLY A 20 15.00 2.71 0.70
CA GLY A 20 15.13 1.91 -0.51
C GLY A 20 13.78 1.77 -1.23
N LEU A 21 13.81 1.73 -2.57
CA LEU A 21 12.59 1.59 -3.38
C LEU A 21 11.77 0.34 -2.99
N MET A 22 12.45 -0.73 -2.58
CA MET A 22 11.79 -1.95 -2.12
C MET A 22 11.05 -1.76 -0.80
N ASP A 23 11.69 -1.14 0.20
CA ASP A 23 11.05 -0.87 1.49
C ASP A 23 9.89 0.12 1.35
N THR A 24 10.06 1.11 0.47
CA THR A 24 9.00 2.05 0.10
C THR A 24 7.78 1.29 -0.46
N GLY A 25 8.00 0.42 -1.45
CA GLY A 25 6.92 -0.39 -2.04
C GLY A 25 6.25 -1.31 -1.01
N PHE A 26 7.06 -1.96 -0.17
CA PHE A 26 6.56 -2.82 0.90
C PHE A 26 5.61 -2.07 1.85
N LYS A 27 6.06 -0.94 2.43
CA LYS A 27 5.26 -0.16 3.38
C LYS A 27 4.00 0.41 2.73
N GLN A 28 4.11 0.95 1.52
CA GLN A 28 2.96 1.52 0.82
C GLN A 28 1.88 0.47 0.56
N THR A 29 2.25 -0.69 0.02
CA THR A 29 1.29 -1.73 -0.30
C THR A 29 0.72 -2.41 0.93
N TYR A 30 1.55 -2.75 1.91
CA TYR A 30 1.06 -3.32 3.18
C TYR A 30 0.03 -2.40 3.84
N ASN A 31 0.32 -1.10 3.93
CA ASN A 31 -0.61 -0.14 4.52
C ASN A 31 -1.90 0.00 3.72
N ARG A 32 -1.85 -0.02 2.38
CA ARG A 32 -3.07 -0.01 1.55
C ARG A 32 -3.95 -1.22 1.80
N CYS A 33 -3.36 -2.41 1.88
CA CYS A 33 -4.10 -3.63 2.18
C CYS A 33 -4.74 -3.54 3.57
N ARG A 34 -4.00 -3.05 4.56
CA ARG A 34 -4.49 -2.87 5.94
C ARG A 34 -5.61 -1.83 6.02
N ILE A 35 -5.48 -0.68 5.36
CA ILE A 35 -6.53 0.34 5.30
C ILE A 35 -7.79 -0.21 4.63
N PHE A 36 -7.65 -0.97 3.53
CA PHE A 36 -8.79 -1.61 2.89
C PHE A 36 -9.47 -2.66 3.79
N ASP A 37 -8.70 -3.36 4.62
CA ASP A 37 -9.23 -4.35 5.56
C ASP A 37 -9.93 -3.70 6.77
N GLU A 38 -9.34 -2.63 7.32
CA GLU A 38 -9.87 -1.94 8.50
C GLU A 38 -11.05 -1.01 8.18
N HIS A 39 -11.05 -0.40 6.99
CA HIS A 39 -12.01 0.65 6.62
C HIS A 39 -12.74 0.41 5.31
N GLY A 40 -12.33 -0.58 4.51
CA GLY A 40 -13.00 -0.90 3.25
C GLY A 40 -14.25 -1.75 3.49
N GLU A 41 -15.28 -1.51 2.69
CA GLU A 41 -16.44 -2.40 2.65
C GLU A 41 -16.04 -3.74 2.02
N VAL A 42 -15.92 -4.79 2.84
CA VAL A 42 -15.47 -6.12 2.44
C VAL A 42 -16.57 -6.89 1.72
N ASN A 43 -16.91 -6.43 0.52
CA ASN A 43 -17.80 -7.11 -0.42
C ASN A 43 -16.99 -7.80 -1.52
N ALA A 44 -17.47 -8.94 -2.04
CA ALA A 44 -16.77 -9.68 -3.09
C ALA A 44 -16.45 -8.83 -4.34
N LYS A 45 -17.35 -7.90 -4.69
CA LYS A 45 -17.16 -6.92 -5.77
C LYS A 45 -16.00 -5.96 -5.46
N ASN A 46 -16.04 -5.34 -4.28
CA ASN A 46 -15.01 -4.37 -3.84
C ASN A 46 -13.65 -5.03 -3.69
N LEU A 47 -13.61 -6.26 -3.19
CA LEU A 47 -12.39 -7.05 -3.06
C LEU A 47 -11.78 -7.33 -4.45
N THR A 48 -12.59 -7.74 -5.42
CA THR A 48 -12.12 -7.97 -6.80
C THR A 48 -11.58 -6.68 -7.42
N CYS A 49 -12.28 -5.55 -7.25
CA CYS A 49 -11.82 -4.24 -7.71
C CYS A 49 -10.49 -3.84 -7.06
N PHE A 50 -10.34 -4.08 -5.75
CA PHE A 50 -9.10 -3.80 -5.03
C PHE A 50 -7.95 -4.66 -5.53
N ILE A 51 -8.15 -5.96 -5.71
CA ILE A 51 -7.13 -6.88 -6.26
C ILE A 51 -6.73 -6.43 -7.66
N TRP A 52 -7.69 -6.09 -8.52
CA TRP A 52 -7.41 -5.60 -9.87
C TRP A 52 -6.58 -4.32 -9.87
N ALA A 53 -6.95 -3.36 -9.02
CA ALA A 53 -6.19 -2.12 -8.85
C ALA A 53 -4.75 -2.38 -8.36
N MET A 54 -4.56 -3.33 -7.44
CA MET A 54 -3.24 -3.71 -6.95
C MET A 54 -2.37 -4.39 -8.02
N VAL A 55 -2.96 -5.26 -8.84
CA VAL A 55 -2.27 -5.87 -9.99
C VAL A 55 -1.85 -4.80 -10.99
N GLY A 56 -2.76 -3.90 -11.38
CA GLY A 56 -2.46 -2.78 -12.26
C GLY A 56 -1.38 -1.87 -11.72
N TYR A 57 -1.37 -1.63 -10.40
CA TYR A 57 -0.34 -0.83 -9.74
C TYR A 57 1.04 -1.47 -9.83
N VAL A 58 1.16 -2.78 -9.56
CA VAL A 58 2.43 -3.51 -9.67
C VAL A 58 2.94 -3.52 -11.11
N LEU A 59 2.06 -3.82 -12.08
CA LEU A 59 2.40 -3.81 -13.50
C LEU A 59 2.83 -2.41 -13.99
N GLY A 60 2.15 -1.36 -13.53
CA GLY A 60 2.53 0.02 -13.85
C GLY A 60 3.93 0.39 -13.35
N MET A 61 4.35 -0.15 -12.20
CA MET A 61 5.71 0.05 -11.67
C MET A 61 6.75 -0.74 -12.46
N MET A 62 6.41 -1.94 -12.94
CA MET A 62 7.25 -2.70 -13.86
C MET A 62 7.42 -1.96 -15.20
N GLY A 63 6.35 -1.41 -15.77
CA GLY A 63 6.41 -0.61 -17.00
C GLY A 63 7.28 0.63 -16.88
N LYS A 64 7.33 1.24 -15.68
CA LYS A 64 8.22 2.38 -15.35
C LYS A 64 9.66 1.95 -14.98
N ARG A 65 10.01 0.66 -15.14
CA ARG A 65 11.32 0.07 -14.77
C ARG A 65 11.70 0.25 -13.30
N ARG A 66 10.72 0.42 -12.41
CA ARG A 66 10.92 0.56 -10.96
C ARG A 66 10.80 -0.80 -10.28
N TYR A 67 11.66 -1.74 -10.66
CA TYR A 67 11.57 -3.14 -10.22
C TYR A 67 11.66 -3.32 -8.70
N GLY A 68 12.54 -2.58 -8.04
CA GLY A 68 12.63 -2.61 -6.57
C GLY A 68 11.28 -2.28 -5.91
N LEU A 69 10.58 -1.27 -6.42
CA LEU A 69 9.26 -0.88 -5.92
C LEU A 69 8.19 -1.94 -6.22
N ALA A 70 8.22 -2.54 -7.42
CA ALA A 70 7.31 -3.62 -7.79
C ALA A 70 7.47 -4.86 -6.89
N ILE A 71 8.71 -5.28 -6.62
CA ILE A 71 9.03 -6.39 -5.71
C ILE A 71 8.60 -6.05 -4.28
N GLY A 72 8.88 -4.83 -3.83
CA GLY A 72 8.42 -4.32 -2.54
C GLY A 72 6.91 -4.43 -2.38
N ASN A 73 6.16 -3.96 -3.39
CA ASN A 73 4.70 -4.03 -3.39
C ASN A 73 4.20 -5.48 -3.24
N VAL A 74 4.73 -6.41 -4.05
CA VAL A 74 4.37 -7.85 -3.97
C VAL A 74 4.66 -8.42 -2.59
N LYS A 75 5.84 -8.12 -2.03
CA LYS A 75 6.20 -8.52 -0.66
C LYS A 75 5.21 -7.98 0.37
N GLY A 76 4.76 -6.73 0.21
CA GLY A 76 3.74 -6.11 1.07
C GLY A 76 2.41 -6.88 1.06
N ILE A 77 1.93 -7.27 -0.12
CA ILE A 77 0.70 -8.08 -0.28
C ILE A 77 0.86 -9.43 0.43
N ILE A 78 1.96 -10.15 0.15
CA ILE A 78 2.20 -11.48 0.72
C ILE A 78 2.27 -11.42 2.24
N CYS A 79 2.99 -10.43 2.80
CA CYS A 79 3.11 -10.27 4.24
C CYS A 79 1.76 -9.98 4.89
N PHE A 80 0.98 -9.07 4.32
CA PHE A 80 -0.37 -8.77 4.81
C PHE A 80 -1.28 -10.00 4.81
N LEU A 81 -1.26 -10.80 3.73
CA LEU A 81 -2.06 -12.03 3.65
C LEU A 81 -1.63 -13.06 4.70
N LYS A 82 -0.32 -13.22 4.93
CA LYS A 82 0.20 -14.10 6.00
C LYS A 82 -0.28 -13.64 7.38
N ASP A 83 -0.15 -12.35 7.68
CA ASP A 83 -0.59 -11.77 8.95
C ASP A 83 -2.09 -11.98 9.15
N LYS A 84 -2.89 -11.74 8.11
CA LYS A 84 -4.35 -11.94 8.16
C LYS A 84 -4.74 -13.40 8.41
N ILE A 85 -4.06 -14.35 7.77
CA ILE A 85 -4.29 -15.79 8.01
C ILE A 85 -3.94 -16.14 9.46
N PHE A 86 -2.80 -15.65 9.95
CA PHE A 86 -2.35 -15.93 11.31
C PHE A 86 -3.27 -15.32 12.38
N LEU A 87 -3.72 -14.09 12.18
CA LEU A 87 -4.66 -13.43 13.09
C LEU A 87 -6.01 -14.14 13.17
N ARG A 88 -6.50 -14.67 12.03
CA ARG A 88 -7.76 -15.43 11.96
C ARG A 88 -7.71 -16.77 12.70
N GLN A 89 -6.52 -17.31 13.01
CA GLN A 89 -6.38 -18.52 13.80
C GLN A 89 -6.42 -18.27 15.32
N ARG A 90 -6.37 -17.00 15.76
CA ARG A 90 -6.34 -16.62 17.18
C ARG A 90 -7.66 -16.05 17.71
N THR A 91 -8.63 -15.81 16.83
CA THR A 91 -10.01 -15.38 17.13
C THR A 91 -10.96 -16.53 16.90
#